data_AF-A0A254NML4-F1
#
_entry.id   AF-A0A254NML4-F1
#
_cell.length_a   1.000
_cell.length_b   1.000
_cell.length_c   1.000
_cell.angle_alpha   90.00
_cell.angle_beta   90.00
_cell.angle_gamma   90.00
#
_symmetry.space_group_name_H-M   'P 1'
#
loop_
_entity.id
_entity.type
_entity.pdbx_description
1 polymer ?
#
loop_
_entity_poly.entity_id
_entity_poly.type
_entity_poly.pdbx_seq_one_letter_code
_entity_poly.pdbx_strand_id
1 'polypeptide(L)'
;MWIFILASTAVFFVIGIIAAALGSRLKHPIAIAANLLAIGAVFAFGSLMNVEPGRSSGNGNPAILLVIPLVGLGIVLLGQLYATPLLRRARPVLLWTLLLGLLAHQAAGFELQKLRYEARGEQVAAFFAARGESGRTDTDAVWPSVGSMKMNGHLFHPNTYLLFIGWAAIAAILLLLLRIAIRRRKNSREEFAE
;
A
#
# COMPACT_ATOMS: atom_id res chain seq x y z
N MET A 1 25.76 -1.25 -0.28
CA MET A 1 24.33 -1.33 0.10
C MET A 1 23.50 -0.23 -0.57
N TRP A 2 23.81 1.06 -0.36
CA TRP A 2 23.08 2.19 -0.97
C TRP A 2 22.99 2.15 -2.50
N ILE A 3 24.07 1.79 -3.19
CA ILE A 3 24.09 1.66 -4.66
C ILE A 3 23.08 0.59 -5.14
N PHE A 4 22.99 -0.55 -4.46
CA PHE A 4 22.03 -1.60 -4.79
C PHE A 4 20.58 -1.18 -4.52
N ILE A 5 20.34 -0.38 -3.49
CA ILE A 5 19.01 0.12 -3.14
C ILE A 5 18.55 1.18 -4.14
N LEU A 6 19.44 2.11 -4.50
CA LEU A 6 19.16 3.11 -5.54
C LEU A 6 18.97 2.46 -6.90
N ALA A 7 19.80 1.48 -7.26
CA ALA A 7 19.65 0.72 -8.49
C ALA A 7 18.33 -0.07 -8.51
N SER A 8 17.97 -0.75 -7.42
CA SER A 8 16.69 -1.49 -7.32
C SER A 8 15.49 -0.54 -7.39
N THR A 9 15.56 0.59 -6.70
CA THR A 9 14.51 1.64 -6.73
C THR A 9 14.34 2.20 -8.13
N ALA A 10 15.45 2.53 -8.80
CA ALA A 10 15.43 2.99 -10.18
C ALA A 10 14.90 1.93 -11.14
N VAL A 11 15.27 0.66 -10.95
CA VAL A 11 14.76 -0.45 -11.76
C VAL A 11 13.26 -0.64 -11.55
N PHE A 12 12.74 -0.63 -10.32
CA PHE A 12 11.30 -0.75 -10.08
C PHE A 12 10.52 0.46 -10.58
N PHE A 13 11.08 1.66 -10.45
CA PHE A 13 10.48 2.88 -10.98
C PHE A 13 10.44 2.85 -12.52
N VAL A 14 11.53 2.46 -13.16
CA VAL A 14 11.62 2.31 -14.62
C VAL A 14 10.72 1.17 -15.10
N ILE A 15 10.63 0.04 -14.41
CA ILE A 15 9.67 -1.04 -14.72
C ILE A 15 8.23 -0.55 -14.55
N GLY A 16 7.92 0.22 -13.50
CA GLY A 16 6.60 0.81 -13.31
C GLY A 16 6.22 1.79 -14.42
N ILE A 17 7.17 2.64 -14.83
CA ILE A 17 7.01 3.55 -15.97
C ILE A 17 6.88 2.77 -17.27
N ILE A 18 7.71 1.75 -17.51
CA ILE A 18 7.67 0.91 -18.72
C ILE A 18 6.36 0.12 -18.76
N ALA A 19 5.87 -0.42 -17.65
CA ALA A 19 4.58 -1.09 -17.56
C ALA A 19 3.41 -0.10 -17.80
N ALA A 20 3.53 1.13 -17.30
CA ALA A 20 2.58 2.19 -17.58
C ALA A 20 2.63 2.68 -19.04
N ALA A 21 3.82 2.73 -19.65
CA ALA A 21 4.08 3.23 -21.00
C ALA A 21 3.79 2.18 -22.10
N LEU A 22 4.17 0.90 -21.89
CA LEU A 22 3.66 -0.25 -22.67
C LEU A 22 2.15 -0.40 -22.49
N GLY A 23 1.60 0.20 -21.44
CA GLY A 23 0.18 0.39 -21.14
C GLY A 23 -0.60 1.32 -22.08
N SER A 24 -0.28 1.38 -23.37
CA SER A 24 -1.33 1.72 -24.37
C SER A 24 -2.58 0.79 -24.22
N ARG A 25 -2.45 -0.27 -23.41
CA ARG A 25 -3.49 -1.18 -22.89
C ARG A 25 -3.71 -1.11 -21.36
N LEU A 26 -3.70 0.07 -20.72
CA LEU A 26 -4.02 0.32 -19.28
C LEU A 26 -5.31 -0.34 -18.72
N LYS A 27 -6.13 -0.94 -19.57
CA LYS A 27 -7.39 -1.62 -19.24
C LYS A 27 -7.24 -3.13 -19.02
N HIS A 28 -6.07 -3.71 -19.31
CA HIS A 28 -5.93 -5.16 -19.37
C HIS A 28 -5.78 -5.75 -17.95
N PRO A 29 -6.53 -6.80 -17.58
CA PRO A 29 -6.43 -7.42 -16.25
C PRO A 29 -5.01 -7.90 -15.93
N ILE A 30 -4.26 -8.34 -16.94
CA ILE A 30 -2.85 -8.72 -16.79
C ILE A 30 -1.98 -7.55 -16.33
N ALA A 31 -2.24 -6.32 -16.79
CA ALA A 31 -1.46 -5.15 -16.38
C ALA A 31 -1.73 -4.78 -14.91
N ILE A 32 -2.97 -4.95 -14.45
CA ILE A 32 -3.34 -4.80 -13.03
C ILE A 32 -2.65 -5.88 -12.20
N ALA A 33 -2.74 -7.14 -12.62
CA ALA A 33 -2.09 -8.25 -11.93
C ALA A 33 -0.56 -8.07 -11.83
N ALA A 34 0.09 -7.67 -12.93
CA ALA A 34 1.53 -7.38 -12.94
C ALA A 34 1.89 -6.23 -11.99
N ASN A 35 1.08 -5.17 -11.94
CA ASN A 35 1.31 -4.05 -11.02
C ASN A 35 1.11 -4.46 -9.56
N LEU A 36 0.07 -5.25 -9.26
CA LEU A 36 -0.16 -5.82 -7.92
C LEU A 36 1.03 -6.70 -7.49
N LEU A 37 1.55 -7.55 -8.39
CA LEU A 37 2.74 -8.36 -8.13
C LEU A 37 3.98 -7.49 -7.91
N ALA A 38 4.17 -6.42 -8.69
CA ALA A 38 5.29 -5.49 -8.50
C ALA A 38 5.21 -4.77 -7.14
N ILE A 39 4.04 -4.27 -6.75
CA ILE A 39 3.80 -3.69 -5.42
C ILE A 39 4.11 -4.75 -4.35
N GLY A 40 3.59 -5.97 -4.51
CA GLY A 40 3.83 -7.08 -3.58
C GLY A 40 5.33 -7.41 -3.44
N ALA A 41 6.08 -7.40 -4.54
CA ALA A 41 7.53 -7.62 -4.53
C ALA A 41 8.27 -6.51 -3.78
N VAL A 42 7.87 -5.24 -3.95
CA VAL A 42 8.45 -4.12 -3.19
C VAL A 42 8.16 -4.25 -1.69
N PHE A 43 6.93 -4.65 -1.32
CA PHE A 43 6.58 -4.95 0.07
C PHE A 43 7.39 -6.12 0.63
N ALA A 44 7.54 -7.22 -0.11
CA ALA A 44 8.36 -8.35 0.30
C ALA A 44 9.82 -7.94 0.51
N PHE A 45 10.38 -7.15 -0.40
CA PHE A 45 11.75 -6.65 -0.30
C PHE A 45 11.97 -5.75 0.92
N GLY A 46 11.05 -4.82 1.19
CA GLY A 46 11.09 -3.99 2.39
C GLY A 46 10.99 -4.82 3.68
N SER A 47 10.20 -5.90 3.68
CA SER A 47 10.06 -6.82 4.81
C SER A 47 11.37 -7.57 5.11
N LEU A 48 12.11 -7.97 4.07
CA LEU A 48 13.42 -8.62 4.20
C LEU A 48 14.49 -7.70 4.79
N MET A 49 14.29 -6.38 4.78
CA MET A 49 15.17 -5.38 5.38
C MET A 49 14.85 -5.09 6.86
N ASN A 50 13.95 -5.84 7.49
CA ASN A 50 13.67 -5.70 8.90
C ASN A 50 14.79 -6.34 9.74
N VAL A 51 15.07 -5.77 10.92
CA VAL A 51 16.09 -6.26 11.86
C VAL A 51 15.44 -6.86 13.12
N GLU A 52 16.16 -7.80 13.72
CA GLU A 52 15.79 -8.40 15.00
C GLU A 52 15.83 -7.38 16.15
N PRO A 53 15.03 -7.58 17.20
CA PRO A 53 15.14 -6.81 18.45
C PRO A 53 16.56 -6.87 19.02
N GLY A 54 17.03 -5.77 19.62
CA GLY A 54 18.37 -5.66 20.20
C GLY A 54 19.52 -5.45 19.20
N ARG A 55 19.29 -5.57 17.89
CA ARG A 55 20.29 -5.19 16.88
C ARG A 55 20.16 -3.73 16.45
N SER A 56 21.28 -3.01 16.49
CA SER A 56 21.41 -1.69 15.88
C SER A 56 21.79 -1.84 14.40
N SER A 57 21.15 -1.05 13.54
CA SER A 57 21.40 -1.00 12.10
C SER A 57 22.67 -0.22 11.74
N GLY A 58 23.06 0.77 12.55
CA GLY A 58 24.14 1.72 12.26
C GLY A 58 23.90 2.64 11.05
N ASN A 59 22.98 2.30 10.14
CA ASN A 59 22.80 2.96 8.83
C ASN A 59 21.40 3.59 8.62
N GLY A 60 20.61 3.76 9.69
CA GLY A 60 19.23 4.25 9.60
C GLY A 60 18.30 3.27 8.87
N ASN A 61 17.18 3.75 8.30
CA ASN A 61 16.22 2.92 7.57
C ASN A 61 16.25 3.16 6.05
N PRO A 62 17.06 2.42 5.28
CA PRO A 62 17.13 2.62 3.84
C PRO A 62 15.88 2.13 3.10
N ALA A 63 15.07 1.25 3.70
CA ALA A 63 13.84 0.76 3.08
C ALA A 63 12.77 1.85 2.95
N ILE A 64 12.89 2.97 3.68
CA ILE A 64 12.00 4.13 3.50
C ILE A 64 12.03 4.67 2.06
N LEU A 65 13.14 4.49 1.33
CA LEU A 65 13.25 4.88 -0.06
C LEU A 65 12.31 4.09 -0.98
N LEU A 66 11.89 2.89 -0.58
CA LEU A 66 10.92 2.08 -1.31
C LEU A 66 9.52 2.71 -1.32
N VAL A 67 9.25 3.73 -0.49
CA VAL A 67 8.01 4.51 -0.55
C VAL A 67 7.88 5.22 -1.90
N ILE A 68 8.98 5.70 -2.49
CA ILE A 68 8.98 6.40 -3.78
C ILE A 68 8.42 5.52 -4.91
N PRO A 69 8.97 4.32 -5.19
CA PRO A 69 8.41 3.44 -6.21
C PRO A 69 7.00 2.97 -5.85
N LEU A 70 6.68 2.76 -4.56
CA LEU A 70 5.32 2.43 -4.15
C LEU A 70 4.31 3.52 -4.53
N VAL A 71 4.62 4.79 -4.30
CA VAL A 71 3.74 5.91 -4.70
C VAL A 71 3.52 5.89 -6.22
N GLY A 72 4.58 5.71 -7.00
CA GLY A 72 4.48 5.60 -8.46
C GLY A 72 3.58 4.43 -8.90
N LEU A 73 3.82 3.23 -8.39
CA LEU A 73 3.03 2.04 -8.68
C LEU A 73 1.58 2.18 -8.22
N GLY A 74 1.34 2.86 -7.09
CA GLY A 74 0.01 3.18 -6.57
C GLY A 74 -0.78 4.11 -7.48
N ILE A 75 -0.14 5.16 -8.02
CA ILE A 75 -0.76 6.05 -9.01
C ILE A 75 -1.11 5.27 -10.29
N VAL A 76 -0.21 4.39 -10.75
CA VAL A 76 -0.47 3.53 -11.90
C VAL A 76 -1.66 2.60 -11.63
N LEU A 77 -1.72 1.99 -10.44
CA LEU A 77 -2.82 1.11 -10.04
C LEU A 77 -4.15 1.86 -10.01
N LEU A 78 -4.18 3.05 -9.42
CA LEU A 78 -5.33 3.94 -9.41
C LEU A 78 -5.81 4.22 -10.85
N GLY A 79 -4.90 4.58 -11.74
CA GLY A 79 -5.20 4.82 -13.16
C GLY A 79 -5.78 3.59 -13.86
N GLN A 80 -5.19 2.41 -13.64
CA GLN A 80 -5.66 1.15 -14.21
C GLN A 80 -7.07 0.78 -13.70
N LEU A 81 -7.30 0.88 -12.39
CA LEU A 81 -8.62 0.63 -11.79
C LEU A 81 -9.68 1.61 -12.30
N TYR A 82 -9.36 2.91 -12.33
CA TYR A 82 -10.26 3.92 -12.88
C TYR A 82 -10.56 3.72 -14.38
N ALA A 83 -9.57 3.27 -15.16
CA ALA A 83 -9.74 3.01 -16.59
C ALA A 83 -10.46 1.70 -16.91
N THR A 84 -10.58 0.80 -15.93
CA THR A 84 -11.14 -0.55 -16.12
C THR A 84 -12.60 -0.50 -16.60
N PRO A 85 -12.94 -1.16 -17.73
CA PRO A 85 -14.30 -1.16 -18.27
C PRO A 85 -15.35 -1.71 -17.31
N LEU A 86 -14.98 -2.72 -16.50
CA LEU A 86 -15.86 -3.35 -15.51
C LEU A 86 -16.36 -2.32 -14.49
N LEU A 87 -15.45 -1.57 -13.85
CA LEU A 87 -15.80 -0.55 -12.87
C LEU A 87 -16.50 0.66 -13.51
N ARG A 88 -16.08 1.07 -14.71
CA ARG A 88 -16.70 2.20 -15.43
C ARG A 88 -18.15 1.94 -15.86
N ARG A 89 -18.53 0.68 -16.07
CA ARG A 89 -19.89 0.26 -16.42
C ARG A 89 -20.72 -0.15 -15.22
N ALA A 90 -20.12 -0.21 -14.03
CA ALA A 90 -20.82 -0.58 -12.80
C ALA A 90 -21.94 0.43 -12.49
N ARG A 91 -23.06 -0.09 -11.98
CA ARG A 91 -24.14 0.75 -11.48
C ARG A 91 -23.66 1.51 -10.24
N PRO A 92 -24.15 2.75 -9.99
CA PRO A 92 -23.75 3.53 -8.83
C PRO A 92 -23.96 2.81 -7.50
N VAL A 93 -25.04 2.02 -7.38
CA VAL A 93 -25.33 1.21 -6.20
C VAL A 93 -24.19 0.22 -5.92
N LEU A 94 -23.71 -0.50 -6.95
CA LEU A 94 -22.59 -1.43 -6.81
C LEU A 94 -21.31 -0.71 -6.38
N LEU A 95 -21.02 0.46 -6.96
CA LEU A 95 -19.86 1.26 -6.57
C LEU A 95 -19.93 1.71 -5.10
N TRP A 96 -21.11 2.12 -4.62
CA TRP A 96 -21.32 2.44 -3.21
C TRP A 96 -21.14 1.22 -2.29
N THR A 97 -21.69 0.06 -2.68
CA THR A 97 -21.51 -1.18 -1.92
C THR A 97 -20.03 -1.58 -1.82
N LEU A 98 -19.29 -1.52 -2.94
CA LEU A 98 -17.85 -1.78 -2.95
C LEU A 98 -17.08 -0.78 -2.09
N LEU A 99 -17.44 0.51 -2.15
CA LEU A 99 -16.82 1.54 -1.32
C LEU A 99 -17.02 1.26 0.17
N LEU A 100 -18.25 0.96 0.60
CA LEU A 100 -18.54 0.61 1.99
C LEU A 100 -17.79 -0.64 2.44
N GLY A 101 -17.75 -1.69 1.62
CA GLY A 101 -16.99 -2.90 1.90
C GLY A 101 -15.49 -2.65 2.03
N LEU A 102 -14.92 -1.80 1.16
CA LEU A 102 -13.51 -1.42 1.24
C LEU A 102 -13.22 -0.58 2.49
N LEU A 103 -14.11 0.34 2.87
CA LEU A 103 -13.95 1.12 4.12
C LEU A 103 -14.02 0.21 5.36
N ALA A 104 -14.93 -0.77 5.37
CA ALA A 104 -14.99 -1.78 6.44
C ALA A 104 -13.71 -2.62 6.47
N HIS A 105 -13.18 -3.02 5.32
CA HIS A 105 -11.89 -3.70 5.22
C HIS A 105 -10.74 -2.83 5.73
N GLN A 106 -10.71 -1.52 5.42
CA GLN A 106 -9.68 -0.61 5.97
C GLN A 106 -9.78 -0.54 7.49
N ALA A 107 -10.98 -0.36 8.05
CA ALA A 107 -11.18 -0.32 9.49
C ALA A 107 -10.69 -1.60 10.18
N ALA A 108 -11.09 -2.77 9.66
CA ALA A 108 -10.63 -4.06 10.17
C ALA A 108 -9.11 -4.24 10.06
N GLY A 109 -8.51 -3.81 8.94
CA GLY A 109 -7.06 -3.89 8.75
C GLY A 109 -6.28 -2.95 9.68
N PHE A 110 -6.81 -1.77 10.02
CA PHE A 110 -6.20 -0.90 11.03
C PHE A 110 -6.27 -1.51 12.44
N GLU A 111 -7.41 -2.08 12.82
CA GLU A 111 -7.54 -2.80 14.10
C GLU A 111 -6.59 -4.00 14.18
N LEU A 112 -6.49 -4.79 13.11
CA LEU A 112 -5.53 -5.89 13.03
C LEU A 112 -4.09 -5.39 13.17
N GLN A 113 -3.77 -4.24 12.55
CA GLN A 113 -2.44 -3.65 12.67
C GLN A 113 -2.13 -3.23 14.11
N LYS A 114 -3.10 -2.65 14.81
CA LYS A 114 -2.99 -2.26 16.22
C LYS A 114 -2.74 -3.48 17.11
N LEU A 115 -3.57 -4.52 17.00
CA LEU A 115 -3.40 -5.77 17.78
C LEU A 115 -2.03 -6.41 17.54
N ARG A 116 -1.54 -6.37 16.29
CA ARG A 116 -0.20 -6.86 15.97
C ARG A 116 0.91 -6.04 16.62
N TYR A 117 0.73 -4.73 16.81
CA TYR A 117 1.73 -3.90 17.50
C TYR A 117 1.78 -4.22 18.99
N GLU A 118 0.62 -4.46 19.60
CA GLU A 118 0.52 -4.91 21.00
C GLU A 118 1.22 -6.28 21.17
N ALA A 119 0.89 -7.25 20.32
CA ALA A 119 1.51 -8.58 20.34
C ALA A 119 3.03 -8.54 20.09
N ARG A 120 3.52 -7.56 19.32
CA ARG A 120 4.96 -7.39 19.09
C ARG A 120 5.71 -7.01 20.36
N GLY A 121 5.08 -6.26 21.27
CA GLY A 121 5.65 -5.98 22.60
C GLY A 121 5.92 -7.26 23.39
N GLU A 122 4.96 -8.17 23.41
CA GLU A 122 5.09 -9.47 24.07
C GLU A 122 6.19 -10.34 23.43
N GLN A 123 6.27 -10.35 22.09
CA GLN A 123 7.32 -11.08 21.36
C GLN A 123 8.72 -10.54 21.66
N VAL A 124 8.88 -9.22 21.75
CA VAL A 124 10.16 -8.59 22.11
C VAL A 124 10.56 -8.95 23.54
N ALA A 125 9.61 -8.93 24.48
CA ALA A 125 9.86 -9.34 25.86
C ALA A 125 10.27 -10.83 25.95
N ALA A 126 9.57 -11.70 25.24
CA ALA A 126 9.89 -13.13 25.17
C ALA A 126 11.27 -13.38 24.55
N PHE A 127 11.65 -12.61 23.52
CA PHE A 127 12.96 -12.70 22.87
C PHE A 127 14.13 -12.41 23.83
N PHE A 128 14.02 -11.36 24.65
CA PHE A 128 15.06 -11.06 25.65
C PHE A 128 15.05 -12.06 26.81
N ALA A 129 13.88 -12.50 27.26
CA ALA A 129 13.76 -13.53 28.29
C ALA A 129 14.46 -14.84 27.87
N ALA A 130 14.28 -15.27 26.61
CA ALA A 130 14.94 -16.45 26.06
C ALA A 130 16.48 -16.34 25.99
N ARG A 131 17.02 -15.12 26.05
CA ARG A 131 18.48 -14.84 26.09
C ARG A 131 19.01 -14.60 27.51
N GLY A 132 18.18 -14.79 28.54
CA GLY A 132 18.57 -14.51 29.93
C GLY A 132 18.63 -13.01 30.26
N GLU A 133 18.12 -12.15 29.39
CA GLU A 133 18.04 -10.69 29.56
C GLU A 133 16.63 -10.26 30.02
N SER A 134 16.03 -11.02 30.94
CA SER A 134 14.67 -10.74 31.45
C SER A 134 14.58 -9.33 32.04
N GLY A 135 13.57 -8.56 31.63
CA GLY A 135 13.39 -7.16 32.05
C GLY A 135 14.02 -6.13 31.11
N ARG A 136 14.84 -6.55 30.14
CA ARG A 136 15.28 -5.66 29.06
C ARG A 136 14.11 -5.33 28.14
N THR A 137 13.94 -4.04 27.85
CA THR A 137 12.96 -3.55 26.87
C THR A 137 13.68 -2.96 25.67
N ASP A 138 13.12 -3.19 24.48
CA ASP A 138 13.53 -2.53 23.25
C ASP A 138 12.31 -1.76 22.72
N THR A 139 12.15 -0.54 23.24
CA THR A 139 11.00 0.32 22.92
C THR A 139 10.93 0.63 21.43
N ASP A 140 12.08 0.76 20.74
CA ASP A 140 12.15 0.99 19.30
C ASP A 140 11.73 -0.25 18.48
N ALA A 141 11.73 -1.45 19.06
CA ALA A 141 11.18 -2.65 18.40
C ALA A 141 9.65 -2.72 18.42
N VAL A 142 9.01 -1.96 19.31
CA VAL A 142 7.56 -1.89 19.49
C VAL A 142 6.99 -0.60 18.89
N TRP A 143 7.65 0.52 19.17
CA TRP A 143 7.33 1.86 18.69
C TRP A 143 8.53 2.46 17.95
N PRO A 144 8.84 1.94 16.75
CA PRO A 144 9.99 2.40 16.00
C PRO A 144 9.86 3.87 15.63
N SER A 145 10.98 4.59 15.69
CA SER A 145 11.08 5.89 15.02
C SER A 145 11.02 5.71 13.49
N VAL A 146 10.63 6.76 12.75
CA VAL A 146 10.54 6.73 11.27
C VAL A 146 11.89 6.32 10.63
N GLY A 147 13.00 6.72 11.24
CA GLY A 147 14.35 6.37 10.79
C GLY A 147 14.85 5.00 11.25
N SER A 148 14.11 4.27 12.07
CA SER A 148 14.50 2.93 12.54
C SER A 148 14.19 1.87 11.50
N MET A 149 15.13 0.95 11.24
CA MET A 149 14.86 -0.21 10.38
C MET A 149 13.77 -1.12 10.96
N LYS A 150 13.52 -1.06 12.27
CA LYS A 150 12.46 -1.85 12.91
C LYS A 150 11.07 -1.41 12.44
N MET A 151 10.96 -0.17 11.93
CA MET A 151 9.77 0.34 11.23
C MET A 151 9.39 -0.53 10.04
N ASN A 152 10.34 -1.22 9.40
CA ASN A 152 10.07 -2.05 8.22
C ASN A 152 9.09 -3.19 8.51
N GLY A 153 9.17 -3.79 9.70
CA GLY A 153 8.21 -4.81 10.13
C GLY A 153 6.78 -4.29 10.33
N HIS A 154 6.61 -2.97 10.47
CA HIS A 154 5.32 -2.29 10.56
C HIS A 154 4.83 -1.85 9.18
N LEU A 155 5.73 -1.23 8.39
CA LEU A 155 5.43 -0.59 7.11
C LEU A 155 5.28 -1.61 5.96
N PHE A 156 6.14 -2.63 5.91
CA PHE A 156 6.21 -3.62 4.84
C PHE A 156 5.68 -4.99 5.31
N HIS A 157 4.37 -5.05 5.55
CA HIS A 157 3.66 -6.24 6.01
C HIS A 157 2.52 -6.60 5.05
N PRO A 158 2.11 -7.89 4.92
CA PRO A 158 0.96 -8.27 4.11
C PRO A 158 -0.32 -7.46 4.39
N ASN A 159 -0.59 -7.15 5.66
CA ASN A 159 -1.72 -6.30 6.04
C ASN A 159 -1.61 -4.87 5.46
N THR A 160 -0.43 -4.22 5.57
CA THR A 160 -0.24 -2.88 5.03
C THR A 160 -0.20 -2.85 3.50
N TYR A 161 0.21 -3.96 2.86
CA TYR A 161 0.05 -4.17 1.42
C TYR A 161 -1.42 -4.17 0.99
N LEU A 162 -2.28 -4.91 1.70
CA LEU A 162 -3.73 -4.94 1.42
C LEU A 162 -4.38 -3.58 1.67
N LEU A 163 -4.02 -2.90 2.76
CA LEU A 163 -4.48 -1.53 3.05
C LEU A 163 -4.07 -0.56 1.93
N PHE A 164 -2.81 -0.62 1.47
CA PHE A 164 -2.31 0.21 0.38
C PHE A 164 -3.12 0.01 -0.92
N ILE A 165 -3.37 -1.23 -1.33
CA ILE A 165 -4.21 -1.54 -2.49
C ILE A 165 -5.64 -1.05 -2.29
N GLY A 166 -6.19 -1.27 -1.09
CA GLY A 166 -7.55 -0.86 -0.76
C GLY A 166 -7.74 0.65 -0.85
N TRP A 167 -6.77 1.46 -0.43
CA TRP A 167 -6.81 2.91 -0.61
C TRP A 167 -6.78 3.33 -2.09
N ALA A 168 -5.95 2.69 -2.91
CA ALA A 168 -5.96 2.94 -4.36
C ALA A 168 -7.33 2.59 -4.99
N ALA A 169 -7.95 1.50 -4.56
CA ALA A 169 -9.29 1.10 -5.03
C ALA A 169 -10.38 2.07 -4.56
N ILE A 170 -10.35 2.51 -3.30
CA ILE A 170 -11.26 3.54 -2.75
C ILE A 170 -11.17 4.81 -3.58
N ALA A 171 -9.95 5.30 -3.84
CA ALA A 171 -9.73 6.50 -4.65
C ALA A 171 -10.31 6.33 -6.07
N ALA A 172 -10.09 5.17 -6.71
CA ALA A 172 -10.63 4.90 -8.04
C ALA A 172 -12.17 4.95 -8.05
N ILE A 173 -12.82 4.35 -7.05
CA ILE A 173 -14.28 4.32 -6.93
C ILE A 173 -14.85 5.73 -6.67
N LEU A 174 -14.22 6.51 -5.79
CA LEU A 174 -14.62 7.88 -5.52
C LEU A 174 -14.57 8.75 -6.79
N LEU A 175 -13.51 8.62 -7.59
CA LEU A 175 -13.39 9.32 -8.88
C LEU A 175 -14.49 8.90 -9.88
N LEU A 176 -14.85 7.61 -9.91
CA LEU A 176 -15.94 7.12 -10.76
C LEU A 176 -17.30 7.66 -10.32
N LEU A 177 -17.59 7.64 -9.01
CA LEU A 177 -18.82 8.19 -8.44
C LEU A 177 -18.92 9.69 -8.72
N LEU A 178 -17.83 10.45 -8.53
CA LEU A 178 -17.76 11.88 -8.83
C LEU A 178 -18.06 12.14 -10.31
N ARG A 179 -17.45 11.37 -11.22
CA ARG A 179 -17.71 11.48 -12.66
C ARG A 179 -19.18 11.24 -13.00
N ILE A 180 -19.82 10.24 -12.38
CA ILE A 180 -21.24 9.94 -12.60
C ILE A 180 -22.11 11.09 -12.10
N ALA A 181 -21.82 11.63 -10.91
CA ALA A 181 -22.55 12.76 -10.33
C ALA A 181 -22.47 14.02 -11.22
N ILE A 182 -21.28 14.34 -11.74
CA ILE A 182 -21.08 15.47 -12.65
C ILE A 182 -21.88 15.30 -13.94
N ARG A 183 -21.85 14.10 -14.54
CA ARG A 183 -22.62 13.81 -15.77
C ARG A 183 -24.12 13.94 -15.58
N ARG A 184 -24.66 13.43 -14.47
CA ARG A 184 -26.09 13.57 -14.16
C ARG A 184 -26.51 15.03 -14.03
N ARG A 185 -25.71 15.84 -13.31
CA ARG A 185 -25.98 17.28 -13.18
C ARG A 185 -25.97 18.02 -14.52
N LYS A 186 -25.10 17.62 -15.45
CA LYS A 186 -25.04 18.22 -16.78
C LYS A 186 -26.31 17.90 -17.58
N ASN A 187 -26.71 16.64 -17.65
CA ASN A 187 -27.88 16.23 -18.42
C ASN A 187 -29.18 16.86 -17.89
N SER A 188 -29.37 16.93 -16.57
CA SER A 188 -30.56 17.58 -16.01
C SER A 188 -30.65 19.07 -16.34
N ARG A 189 -29.51 19.77 -16.51
CA ARG A 189 -29.54 21.18 -16.92
C ARG A 189 -29.94 21.40 -18.38
N GLU A 190 -29.61 20.44 -19.25
CA GLU A 190 -29.98 20.49 -20.67
C GLU A 190 -31.50 20.24 -20.83
N GLU A 191 -32.09 19.32 -20.06
CA GLU A 191 -33.54 19.06 -20.07
C GLU A 191 -34.42 20.24 -19.59
N PHE A 192 -33.91 21.14 -18.75
CA PHE A 192 -34.65 22.33 -18.31
C PHE A 192 -34.44 23.56 -19.21
N ALA A 193 -33.55 23.47 -20.20
CA ALA A 193 -33.26 24.55 -21.14
C ALA A 193 -34.00 24.41 -22.47
N GLU A 194 -34.66 23.28 -22.72
CA GLU A 194 -35.57 22.99 -23.84
C GLU A 194 -37.04 23.24 -23.43
#